data_AF-A0A0F9C795-F1
#
_entry.id   AF-A0A0F9C795-F1
#
_cell.length_a   1.000
_cell.length_b   1.000
_cell.length_c   1.000
_cell.angle_alpha   90.00
_cell.angle_beta   90.00
_cell.angle_gamma   90.00
#
_symmetry.space_group_name_H-M   'P 1'
#
loop_
_entity.id
_entity.type
_entity.pdbx_description
1 polymer ?
#
loop_
_entity_poly.entity_id
_entity_poly.type
_entity_poly.pdbx_seq_one_letter_code
_entity_poly.pdbx_strand_id
1 'polypeptide(L)' 'MSNQLPRIWDVNEPYPDVISGALTEDIFAASLSAVKNGSAPPIYQEPNEFFEKTHVTDAIEAL' A
#
# COMPACT_ATOMS: atom_id res chain seq x y z
N MET A 1 -25.50 26.54 2.22
CA MET A 1 -25.36 25.13 1.82
C MET A 1 -24.34 24.50 2.74
N SER A 2 -24.76 23.58 3.61
CA SER A 2 -23.85 22.85 4.50
C SER A 2 -22.99 21.90 3.66
N ASN A 3 -21.72 22.26 3.44
CA ASN A 3 -20.77 21.45 2.70
C ASN A 3 -20.27 20.31 3.59
N GLN A 4 -21.04 19.23 3.71
CA GLN A 4 -20.62 18.02 4.41
C GLN A 4 -19.82 17.15 3.45
N LEU A 5 -18.58 16.83 3.85
CA LEU A 5 -17.74 15.87 3.13
C LEU A 5 -18.34 14.46 3.26
N PRO A 6 -18.25 13.62 2.22
CA PRO A 6 -18.68 12.23 2.32
C PRO A 6 -17.85 11.47 3.36
N ARG A 7 -18.41 10.41 3.93
CA ARG A 7 -17.62 9.55 4.84
C ARG A 7 -16.62 8.76 4.00
N ILE A 8 -15.48 8.42 4.61
CA ILE A 8 -14.40 7.74 3.89
C ILE A 8 -14.84 6.41 3.25
N TRP A 9 -15.68 5.64 3.94
CA TRP A 9 -16.23 4.38 3.44
C TRP A 9 -17.28 4.55 2.34
N ASP A 10 -17.79 5.76 2.11
CA ASP A 10 -18.71 6.05 1.00
C ASP A 10 -17.94 6.32 -0.31
N VAL A 11 -16.62 6.56 -0.23
CA VAL A 11 -15.77 6.97 -1.37
C VAL A 11 -14.52 6.13 -1.55
N ASN A 12 -14.25 5.19 -0.65
CA ASN A 12 -13.07 4.34 -0.70
C ASN A 12 -13.41 2.93 -0.21
N GLU A 13 -13.06 1.94 -1.01
CA GLU A 13 -13.12 0.52 -0.65
C GLU A 13 -11.69 0.03 -0.37
N PRO A 14 -11.38 -0.43 0.86
CA PRO A 14 -10.08 -1.02 1.17
C PRO A 14 -9.82 -2.27 0.35
N TYR A 15 -8.54 -2.55 0.04
CA TYR A 15 -8.18 -3.76 -0.67
C TYR A 15 -8.53 -5.04 0.13
N PRO A 16 -8.87 -6.16 -0.54
CA PRO A 16 -9.26 -7.40 0.13
C PRO A 16 -8.20 -7.98 1.09
N ASP A 17 -6.92 -7.77 0.83
CA ASP A 17 -5.79 -8.19 1.66
C ASP A 17 -5.71 -7.41 2.99
N VAL A 18 -6.11 -6.14 2.99
CA VAL A 18 -6.29 -5.33 4.21
C VAL A 18 -7.47 -5.85 5.03
N ILE A 19 -8.60 -6.14 4.37
CA ILE A 19 -9.81 -6.64 5.04
C ILE A 19 -9.59 -8.02 5.66
N SER A 20 -8.87 -8.89 4.95
CA SER A 20 -8.55 -10.25 5.41
C SER A 20 -7.42 -10.31 6.45
N GLY A 21 -6.70 -9.21 6.67
CA GLY A 21 -5.55 -9.15 7.58
C GLY A 21 -4.29 -9.83 7.03
N ALA A 22 -4.23 -10.09 5.72
CA ALA A 22 -3.03 -10.62 5.07
C ALA A 22 -1.93 -9.56 4.94
N LEU A 23 -2.31 -8.28 4.81
CA LEU A 23 -1.40 -7.15 4.88
C LEU A 23 -1.43 -6.55 6.29
N THR A 24 -0.54 -7.02 7.15
CA THR A 24 -0.41 -6.58 8.54
C THR A 24 0.41 -5.29 8.66
N GLU A 25 0.19 -4.53 9.75
CA GLU A 25 0.84 -3.22 9.96
C GLU A 25 2.38 -3.29 10.00
N ASP A 26 2.94 -4.40 10.46
CA ASP A 26 4.39 -4.65 10.52
C ASP A 26 5.02 -4.82 9.14
N ILE A 27 4.22 -5.05 8.09
CA ILE A 27 4.71 -5.17 6.71
C ILE A 27 5.01 -3.80 6.12
N PHE A 28 4.47 -2.69 6.63
CA PHE A 28 4.58 -1.37 6.00
C PHE A 28 6.02 -0.84 5.85
N ALA A 29 6.98 -1.41 6.57
CA ALA A 29 8.40 -1.10 6.44
C ALA A 29 9.19 -2.31 5.86
N ALA A 30 9.60 -2.21 4.60
CA ALA A 30 10.44 -3.22 3.97
C ALA A 30 11.93 -3.05 4.34
N SER A 31 12.59 -4.16 4.66
CA SER A 31 14.06 -4.22 4.72
C SER A 31 14.63 -4.43 3.32
N LEU A 32 15.37 -3.45 2.79
CA LEU A 32 16.05 -3.57 1.48
C LEU A 32 17.00 -4.77 1.42
N SER A 33 17.65 -5.12 2.54
CA SER A 33 18.50 -6.31 2.64
C SER A 33 17.66 -7.59 2.49
N ALA A 34 16.48 -7.65 3.11
CA ALA A 34 15.58 -8.80 2.98
C ALA A 34 15.00 -8.93 1.57
N VAL A 35 14.69 -7.80 0.90
CA VAL A 35 14.26 -7.80 -0.50
C VAL A 35 15.37 -8.37 -1.37
N LYS A 36 16.59 -7.82 -1.26
CA LYS A 36 17.76 -8.29 -1.99
C LYS A 36 18.04 -9.78 -1.79
N ASN A 37 17.83 -10.28 -0.57
CA ASN A 37 18.12 -11.67 -0.21
C ASN A 37 16.93 -12.63 -0.46
N GLY A 38 15.80 -12.15 -1.00
CA GLY A 38 14.64 -13.00 -1.27
C GLY A 38 13.85 -13.43 -0.02
N SER A 39 14.06 -12.77 1.12
CA SER A 39 13.44 -13.11 2.41
C SER A 39 12.43 -12.10 2.92
N ALA A 40 12.16 -11.02 2.16
CA ALA A 40 11.07 -10.08 2.45
C ALA A 40 9.69 -10.70 2.16
N PRO A 41 8.60 -10.14 2.74
CA PRO A 41 7.23 -10.52 2.42
C PRO A 41 6.94 -10.52 0.90
N PRO A 42 6.01 -11.36 0.42
CA PRO A 42 5.73 -11.51 -1.02
C PRO A 42 5.43 -10.20 -1.76
N ILE A 43 4.68 -9.29 -1.13
CA ILE A 43 4.35 -7.96 -1.68
C ILE A 43 5.59 -7.12 -2.05
N TYR A 44 6.75 -7.39 -1.44
CA TYR A 44 8.02 -6.73 -1.75
C TYR A 44 8.94 -7.54 -2.66
N GLN A 45 8.57 -8.77 -2.99
CA GLN A 45 9.30 -9.63 -3.92
C GLN A 45 8.71 -9.57 -5.33
N GLU A 46 7.40 -9.40 -5.44
CA GLU A 46 6.68 -9.33 -6.71
C GLU A 46 6.51 -7.87 -7.16
N PRO A 47 7.23 -7.41 -8.21
CA PRO A 47 7.23 -5.99 -8.59
C PRO A 47 5.84 -5.48 -9.00
N ASN A 48 5.06 -6.31 -9.69
CA ASN A 48 3.72 -5.92 -10.12
C ASN A 48 2.80 -5.67 -8.92
N GLU A 49 2.85 -6.55 -7.92
CA GLU A 49 2.05 -6.42 -6.70
C GLU A 49 2.48 -5.20 -5.87
N PHE A 50 3.80 -4.97 -5.77
CA PHE A 50 4.37 -3.80 -5.09
C PHE A 50 3.84 -2.50 -5.71
N PHE A 51 3.98 -2.34 -7.02
CA PHE A 51 3.64 -1.07 -7.70
C PHE A 51 2.13 -0.85 -7.81
N GLU A 52 1.32 -1.91 -7.94
CA GLU A 52 -0.15 -1.78 -7.92
C GLU A 52 -0.67 -1.18 -6.60
N LYS A 53 0.00 -1.51 -5.49
CA LYS A 53 -0.37 -1.06 -4.13
C LYS A 53 0.43 0.14 -3.65
N THR A 54 1.35 0.66 -4.46
CA THR A 54 2.18 1.83 -4.12
C THR A 54 1.61 3.08 -4.77
N HIS A 55 1.20 4.05 -3.95
CA HIS A 55 0.80 5.36 -4.44
C HIS A 55 2.02 6.26 -4.62
N VAL A 56 2.28 6.70 -5.86
CA VAL A 56 3.32 7.69 -6.13
C VAL A 56 2.84 9.04 -5.59
N THR A 57 3.56 9.59 -4.62
CA THR A 57 3.29 10.95 -4.13
C THR A 57 3.85 11.98 -5.11
N ASP A 58 3.23 13.16 -5.19
CA ASP A 58 3.65 14.28 -6.06
C ASP A 58 5.16 14.60 -5.99
N ALA A 59 5.77 14.44 -4.82
CA ALA A 59 7.21 14.67 -4.62
C ALA A 59 8.11 13.70 -5.42
N ILE A 60 7.64 12.49 -5.71
CA ILE A 60 8.34 11.48 -6.50
C ILE A 60 8.06 11.67 -8.00
N GLU A 61 6.87 12.12 -8.37
CA GLU A 61 6.50 12.39 -9.77
C GLU A 61 7.29 13.58 -10.36
N ALA A 62 7.71 14.53 -9.52
CA ALA A 62 8.46 15.72 -9.93
C ALA A 62 9.98 15.52 -10.11
N LEU A 63 10.52 14.30 -9.89
CA LEU A 63 11.94 13.95 -10.05
C LEU A 63 12.25 13.42 -11.44
#